data_AF-A0A950D3G8-F1
#
_entry.id   AF-A0A950D3G8-F1
#
_cell.length_a   1.000
_cell.length_b   1.000
_cell.length_c   1.000
_cell.angle_alpha   90.00
_cell.angle_beta   90.00
_cell.angle_gamma   90.00
#
_symmetry.space_group_name_H-M   'P 1'
#
loop_
_entity.id
_entity.type
_entity.pdbx_description
1 polymer ?
#
loop_
_entity_poly.entity_id
_entity_poly.type
_entity_poly.pdbx_seq_one_letter_code
_entity_poly.pdbx_strand_id
1 'polypeptide(L)'
;MTELQKTMIFAGVAVLLAGAAFVRAPDRALHNATFNDQGEKFFPEFKDPRDCTDLEVIDYDPSTARVGRFQVKLKDGKWVIPSHFDYPADAKDRLARTAGGVIDLTKDTIRSDRVEDHEEMNVIDPLDDKTNVLKGRGKRVTLRDKSEKVLADFIIGKEVRDHTDQRY
;
A
#
# COMPACT_ATOMS: atom_id res chain seq x y z
N MET A 1 -54.63 13.33 -23.24
CA MET A 1 -53.69 12.19 -23.18
C MET A 1 -54.37 11.08 -22.44
N THR A 2 -54.53 9.92 -23.07
CA THR A 2 -54.99 8.72 -22.38
C THR A 2 -53.88 8.21 -21.47
N GLU A 3 -54.23 7.59 -20.34
CA GLU A 3 -53.28 7.00 -19.37
C GLU A 3 -52.24 6.11 -20.08
N LEU A 4 -52.69 5.35 -21.08
CA LEU A 4 -51.88 4.44 -21.90
C LEU A 4 -50.77 5.15 -22.69
N GLN A 5 -51.02 6.37 -23.18
CA GLN A 5 -49.99 7.17 -23.86
C GLN A 5 -48.90 7.64 -22.89
N LYS A 6 -49.28 8.01 -21.65
CA LYS A 6 -48.30 8.41 -20.63
C LYS A 6 -47.44 7.22 -20.24
N THR A 7 -48.04 6.04 -20.03
CA THR A 7 -47.30 4.80 -19.71
C THR A 7 -46.28 4.44 -20.78
N MET A 8 -46.63 4.53 -22.07
CA MET A 8 -45.67 4.25 -23.15
C MET A 8 -44.52 5.26 -23.21
N ILE A 9 -44.79 6.54 -22.96
CA ILE A 9 -43.74 7.57 -22.92
C ILE A 9 -42.76 7.29 -21.77
N PHE A 10 -43.26 6.98 -20.58
CA PHE A 10 -42.40 6.64 -19.43
C PHE A 10 -41.58 5.37 -19.68
N ALA A 11 -42.16 4.35 -20.30
CA ALA A 11 -41.43 3.14 -20.68
C ALA A 11 -40.30 3.44 -21.67
N GLY A 12 -40.55 4.28 -22.68
CA GLY A 12 -39.53 4.71 -23.63
C GLY A 12 -38.38 5.48 -22.98
N VAL A 13 -38.70 6.40 -22.07
CA VAL A 13 -37.69 7.16 -21.30
C VAL A 13 -36.87 6.23 -20.41
N ALA A 14 -37.50 5.24 -19.76
CA ALA A 14 -36.81 4.28 -18.91
C ALA A 14 -35.79 3.44 -19.70
N VAL A 15 -36.15 2.97 -20.90
CA VAL A 15 -35.23 2.23 -21.78
C VAL A 15 -34.08 3.12 -22.25
N LEU A 16 -34.36 4.38 -22.59
CA LEU A 16 -33.33 5.34 -23.00
C LEU A 16 -32.33 5.62 -21.87
N LEU A 17 -32.81 5.80 -20.63
CA LEU A 17 -31.97 6.00 -19.45
C LEU A 17 -31.18 4.74 -19.11
N ALA A 18 -31.78 3.56 -19.19
CA ALA A 18 -31.09 2.29 -18.97
C ALA A 18 -29.99 2.06 -20.02
N GLY A 19 -30.26 2.38 -21.28
CA GLY A 19 -29.26 2.31 -22.36
C GLY A 19 -28.11 3.30 -22.15
N ALA A 20 -28.42 4.55 -21.78
CA ALA A 20 -27.39 5.55 -21.48
C ALA A 20 -26.55 5.16 -20.25
N ALA A 21 -27.18 4.56 -19.24
CA ALA A 21 -26.50 4.04 -18.05
C ALA A 21 -25.59 2.85 -18.41
N PHE A 22 -26.00 1.97 -19.33
CA PHE A 22 -25.17 0.86 -19.79
C PHE A 22 -23.92 1.34 -20.54
N VAL A 23 -24.06 2.36 -21.40
CA VAL A 23 -22.92 2.94 -22.14
C VAL A 23 -21.98 3.73 -21.22
N ARG A 24 -22.51 4.38 -20.19
CA ARG A 24 -21.71 5.11 -19.17
C ARG A 24 -21.29 4.27 -17.98
N ALA A 25 -21.71 3.00 -17.90
CA ALA A 25 -21.33 2.15 -16.79
C ALA A 25 -19.80 2.02 -16.81
N PRO A 26 -19.09 2.44 -15.75
CA PRO A 26 -17.65 2.24 -15.68
C PRO A 26 -17.38 0.74 -15.77
N ASP A 27 -16.33 0.40 -16.51
CA ASP A 27 -15.96 -0.97 -16.88
C ASP A 27 -15.48 -1.76 -15.64
N ARG A 28 -16.42 -2.17 -14.79
CA ARG A 28 -16.15 -2.89 -13.53
C ARG A 28 -15.62 -4.31 -13.78
N ALA A 29 -15.82 -4.85 -14.98
CA ALA A 29 -15.47 -6.23 -15.32
C ALA A 29 -13.97 -6.43 -15.59
N LEU A 30 -13.26 -5.41 -16.09
CA LEU A 30 -11.82 -5.49 -16.37
C LEU A 30 -10.96 -5.37 -15.09
N HIS A 31 -11.49 -4.75 -14.04
CA HIS A 31 -10.77 -4.53 -12.78
C HIS A 31 -10.39 -5.84 -12.06
N ASN A 32 -11.10 -6.94 -12.30
CA ASN A 32 -10.87 -8.20 -11.60
C ASN A 32 -9.78 -9.09 -12.24
N ALA A 33 -9.42 -8.86 -13.51
CA ALA A 33 -8.53 -9.76 -14.23
C ALA A 33 -7.03 -9.51 -13.95
N THR A 34 -6.66 -8.26 -13.64
CA THR A 34 -5.25 -7.88 -13.37
C THR A 34 -4.78 -8.28 -11.97
N PHE A 35 -5.72 -8.67 -11.09
CA PHE A 35 -5.52 -8.69 -9.64
C PHE A 35 -6.03 -9.99 -9.00
N ASN A 36 -5.67 -11.12 -9.60
CA ASN A 36 -6.00 -12.47 -9.14
C ASN A 36 -5.01 -13.01 -8.09
N ASP A 37 -4.37 -12.13 -7.33
CA ASP A 37 -3.35 -12.44 -6.31
C ASP A 37 -3.87 -12.21 -4.88
N GLN A 38 -5.18 -12.03 -4.71
CA GLN A 38 -5.82 -11.99 -3.40
C GLN A 38 -5.61 -13.32 -2.66
N GLY A 39 -5.28 -13.23 -1.38
CA GLY A 39 -4.88 -14.36 -0.54
C GLY A 39 -3.42 -14.79 -0.70
N GLU A 40 -2.69 -14.29 -1.70
CA GLU A 40 -1.27 -14.60 -1.86
C GLU A 40 -0.40 -13.79 -0.88
N LYS A 41 0.79 -14.32 -0.60
CA LYS A 41 1.81 -13.61 0.18
C LYS A 41 2.27 -12.35 -0.56
N PHE A 42 2.51 -11.26 0.16
CA PHE A 42 3.11 -10.06 -0.44
C PHE A 42 4.52 -10.33 -0.98
N PHE A 43 5.31 -11.12 -0.25
CA PHE A 43 6.72 -11.40 -0.55
C PHE A 43 7.01 -12.91 -0.54
N PRO A 44 6.58 -13.67 -1.57
CA PRO A 44 6.69 -15.13 -1.58
C PRO A 44 8.14 -15.67 -1.60
N GLU A 45 9.10 -14.84 -2.03
CA GLU A 45 10.53 -15.18 -2.00
C GLU A 45 11.15 -15.01 -0.61
N PHE A 46 10.57 -14.18 0.26
CA PHE A 46 11.09 -13.93 1.59
C PHE A 46 10.55 -14.97 2.57
N LYS A 47 11.38 -15.95 2.93
CA LYS A 47 10.96 -17.13 3.71
C LYS A 47 11.63 -17.26 5.08
N ASP A 48 12.88 -16.82 5.23
CA ASP A 48 13.58 -16.85 6.52
C ASP A 48 13.77 -15.42 7.05
N PRO A 49 13.19 -15.07 8.22
CA PRO A 49 13.37 -13.75 8.81
C PRO A 49 14.82 -13.43 9.16
N ARG A 50 15.69 -14.45 9.28
CA ARG A 50 17.12 -14.28 9.56
C ARG A 50 17.93 -13.81 8.36
N ASP A 51 17.38 -13.91 7.15
CA ASP A 51 18.02 -13.37 5.95
C ASP A 51 18.04 -11.84 5.96
N CYS A 52 17.13 -11.21 6.71
CA CYS A 52 17.08 -9.76 6.86
C CYS A 52 18.20 -9.26 7.77
N THR A 53 19.08 -8.43 7.20
CA THR A 53 20.21 -7.82 7.92
C THR A 53 20.18 -6.30 7.88
N ASP A 54 19.22 -5.71 7.18
CA ASP A 54 19.02 -4.27 7.06
C ASP A 54 17.53 -3.97 7.03
N LEU A 55 17.07 -3.13 7.96
CA LEU A 55 15.71 -2.62 8.01
C LEU A 55 15.77 -1.10 7.92
N GLU A 56 15.12 -0.55 6.91
CA GLU A 56 14.94 0.88 6.71
C GLU A 56 13.45 1.23 6.80
N VAL A 57 13.16 2.28 7.56
CA VAL A 57 11.84 2.87 7.69
C VAL A 57 11.94 4.34 7.33
N ILE A 58 11.10 4.76 6.39
CA ILE A 58 11.01 6.13 5.92
C ILE A 58 9.63 6.65 6.24
N ASP A 59 9.59 7.70 7.03
CA ASP A 59 8.37 8.42 7.40
C ASP A 59 8.40 9.83 6.81
N TYR A 60 7.23 10.43 6.65
CA TYR A 60 7.10 11.78 6.11
C TYR A 60 6.23 12.62 7.05
N ASP A 61 6.74 13.77 7.47
CA ASP A 61 5.99 14.74 8.25
C ASP A 61 5.39 15.83 7.34
N PRO A 62 4.05 15.83 7.14
CA PRO A 62 3.38 16.82 6.30
C PRO A 62 3.38 18.23 6.88
N SER A 63 3.60 18.39 8.19
CA SER A 63 3.60 19.70 8.84
C SER A 63 4.91 20.45 8.60
N THR A 64 6.03 19.72 8.52
CA THR A 64 7.37 20.30 8.32
C THR A 64 7.93 20.01 6.93
N ALA A 65 7.24 19.23 6.11
CA ALA A 65 7.70 18.72 4.81
C ALA A 65 9.06 18.01 4.90
N ARG A 66 9.28 17.24 5.98
CA ARG A 66 10.54 16.53 6.23
C ARG A 66 10.36 15.03 6.13
N VAL A 67 11.32 14.39 5.48
CA VAL A 67 11.47 12.94 5.46
C VAL A 67 12.29 12.51 6.68
N GLY A 68 11.69 11.69 7.54
CA GLY A 68 12.38 10.98 8.61
C GLY A 68 12.91 9.65 8.08
N ARG A 69 14.20 9.37 8.27
CA ARG A 69 14.80 8.08 7.91
C ARG A 69 15.38 7.42 9.15
N PHE A 70 14.94 6.19 9.39
CA PHE A 70 15.50 5.34 10.43
C PHE A 70 15.98 4.04 9.79
N GLN A 71 17.22 3.66 10.05
CA GLN A 71 17.82 2.46 9.49
C GLN A 71 18.57 1.71 10.58
N VAL A 72 18.42 0.39 10.57
CA VAL A 72 19.15 -0.53 11.44
C VAL A 72 19.79 -1.60 10.57
N LYS A 73 21.12 -1.71 10.63
CA LYS A 73 21.90 -2.61 9.77
C LYS A 73 22.86 -3.46 10.60
N LEU A 74 23.05 -4.70 10.19
CA LEU A 74 24.10 -5.58 10.69
C LEU A 74 25.41 -5.23 9.96
N LYS A 75 26.36 -4.65 10.68
CA LYS A 75 27.69 -4.26 10.19
C LYS A 75 28.75 -4.91 11.07
N ASP A 76 29.69 -5.62 10.46
CA ASP A 76 30.80 -6.29 11.17
C ASP A 76 30.33 -7.17 12.35
N GLY A 77 29.20 -7.86 12.18
CA GLY A 77 28.60 -8.73 13.19
C GLY A 77 27.87 -7.99 14.33
N LYS A 78 27.74 -6.66 14.26
CA LYS A 78 27.03 -5.83 15.24
C LYS A 78 25.87 -5.10 14.58
N TRP A 79 24.76 -5.00 15.30
CA TRP A 79 23.64 -4.18 14.87
C TRP A 79 23.94 -2.73 15.18
N VAL A 80 23.79 -1.86 14.19
CA VAL A 80 24.12 -0.44 14.30
C VAL A 80 23.04 0.43 13.68
N ILE A 81 22.97 1.69 14.10
CA ILE A 81 22.17 2.74 13.47
C ILE A 81 23.12 3.64 12.68
N PRO A 82 23.22 3.49 11.34
CA PRO A 82 24.20 4.23 10.54
C PRO A 82 24.03 5.75 10.63
N SER A 83 22.78 6.22 10.77
CA SER A 83 22.47 7.65 10.91
C SER A 83 22.99 8.28 12.21
N HIS A 84 23.44 7.47 13.17
CA HIS A 84 23.93 7.91 14.48
C HIS A 84 25.37 7.41 14.73
N PHE A 85 26.27 7.58 13.75
CA PHE A 85 27.69 7.19 13.87
C PHE A 85 27.88 5.71 14.22
N ASP A 86 27.11 4.83 13.56
CA ASP A 86 27.09 3.39 13.84
C ASP A 86 26.81 3.07 15.33
N TYR A 87 25.93 3.84 15.98
CA TYR A 87 25.55 3.60 17.37
C TYR A 87 25.05 2.17 17.54
N PRO A 88 25.56 1.41 18.53
CA PRO A 88 25.19 0.01 18.71
C PRO A 88 23.71 -0.10 19.09
N ALA A 89 22.99 -0.95 18.38
CA ALA A 89 21.58 -1.24 18.63
C ALA A 89 21.41 -2.68 19.07
N ASP A 90 20.50 -2.93 20.01
CA ASP A 90 20.01 -4.30 20.26
C ASP A 90 18.77 -4.55 19.39
N ALA A 91 19.03 -4.91 18.13
CA ALA A 91 18.00 -5.02 17.12
C ALA A 91 17.70 -6.45 16.67
N LYS A 92 18.53 -7.43 17.05
CA LYS A 92 18.43 -8.80 16.55
C LYS A 92 17.02 -9.38 16.70
N ASP A 93 16.50 -9.37 17.92
CA ASP A 93 15.20 -9.97 18.22
C ASP A 93 14.03 -9.13 17.73
N ARG A 94 14.18 -7.80 17.68
CA ARG A 94 13.13 -6.90 17.19
C ARG A 94 12.99 -7.01 15.68
N LEU A 95 14.11 -6.96 14.96
CA LEU A 95 14.15 -7.07 13.51
C LEU A 95 13.71 -8.45 13.05
N ALA A 96 14.12 -9.53 13.72
CA ALA A 96 13.64 -10.87 13.42
C ALA A 96 12.11 -11.01 13.58
N ARG A 97 11.52 -10.40 14.61
CA ARG A 97 10.05 -10.35 14.78
C ARG A 97 9.36 -9.54 13.69
N THR A 98 9.89 -8.36 13.37
CA THR A 98 9.35 -7.53 12.29
C THR A 98 9.44 -8.25 10.94
N ALA A 99 10.59 -8.83 10.62
CA ALA A 99 10.79 -9.65 9.43
C ALA A 99 9.81 -10.82 9.36
N GLY A 100 9.62 -11.54 10.48
CA GLY A 100 8.62 -12.62 10.57
C GLY A 100 7.21 -12.12 10.26
N GLY A 101 6.80 -10.97 10.82
CA GLY A 101 5.52 -10.35 10.50
C GLY A 101 5.38 -9.96 9.03
N VAL A 102 6.46 -9.48 8.39
CA VAL A 102 6.47 -9.13 6.96
C VAL A 102 6.33 -10.36 6.06
N ILE A 103 6.98 -11.47 6.41
CA ILE A 103 6.82 -12.76 5.73
C ILE A 103 5.37 -13.25 5.82
N ASP A 104 4.68 -12.89 6.90
CA ASP A 104 3.29 -13.27 7.12
C ASP A 104 2.25 -12.37 6.44
N LEU A 105 2.65 -11.27 5.82
CA LEU A 105 1.75 -10.38 5.10
C LEU A 105 1.12 -11.08 3.88
N THR A 106 -0.21 -11.02 3.82
CA THR A 106 -1.05 -11.52 2.72
C THR A 106 -1.84 -10.38 2.11
N LYS A 107 -2.03 -10.43 0.79
CA LYS A 107 -2.89 -9.51 0.06
C LYS A 107 -4.34 -9.85 0.38
N ASP A 108 -5.08 -8.97 1.04
CA ASP A 108 -6.48 -9.25 1.39
C ASP A 108 -7.41 -8.94 0.20
N THR A 109 -7.64 -7.66 -0.05
CA THR A 109 -8.48 -7.19 -1.14
C THR A 109 -7.88 -5.96 -1.80
N ILE A 110 -8.19 -5.76 -3.07
CA ILE A 110 -7.77 -4.56 -3.78
C ILE A 110 -8.83 -3.48 -3.62
N ARG A 111 -8.38 -2.32 -3.16
CA ARG A 111 -9.27 -1.21 -2.80
C ARG A 111 -9.44 -0.23 -3.96
N SER A 112 -8.35 0.14 -4.62
CA SER A 112 -8.35 0.93 -5.84
C SER A 112 -6.99 0.81 -6.55
N ASP A 113 -6.98 0.94 -7.87
CA ASP A 113 -5.78 1.11 -8.71
C ASP A 113 -5.59 2.56 -9.19
N ARG A 114 -6.50 3.46 -8.81
CA ARG A 114 -6.51 4.86 -9.25
C ARG A 114 -5.55 5.68 -8.40
N VAL A 115 -4.63 6.36 -9.08
CA VAL A 115 -3.67 7.28 -8.45
C VAL A 115 -4.36 8.37 -7.63
N GLU A 116 -5.56 8.78 -8.03
CA GLU A 116 -6.38 9.78 -7.35
C GLU A 116 -6.78 9.35 -5.92
N ASP A 117 -6.92 8.05 -5.67
CA ASP A 117 -7.34 7.50 -4.38
C ASP A 117 -6.16 7.29 -3.42
N HIS A 118 -4.92 7.35 -3.93
CA HIS A 118 -3.71 7.10 -3.13
C HIS A 118 -3.52 8.11 -2.00
N GLU A 119 -3.93 9.37 -2.21
CA GLU A 119 -3.85 10.41 -1.18
C GLU A 119 -4.79 10.09 0.00
N GLU A 120 -6.01 9.62 -0.28
CA GLU A 120 -6.99 9.29 0.76
C GLU A 120 -6.57 8.04 1.57
N MET A 121 -5.92 7.09 0.90
CA MET A 121 -5.42 5.84 1.50
C MET A 121 -4.06 6.01 2.22
N ASN A 122 -3.41 7.18 2.11
CA ASN A 122 -2.06 7.43 2.60
C ASN A 122 -0.99 6.48 2.01
N VAL A 123 -1.07 6.11 0.73
CA VAL A 123 -0.13 5.16 0.10
C VAL A 123 0.85 5.81 -0.87
N ILE A 124 0.93 7.15 -0.90
CA ILE A 124 1.92 7.87 -1.70
C ILE A 124 3.31 7.64 -1.11
N ASP A 125 4.32 7.40 -1.95
CA ASP A 125 5.69 7.19 -1.49
C ASP A 125 6.21 8.44 -0.76
N PRO A 126 6.69 8.32 0.49
CA PRO A 126 7.27 9.43 1.23
C PRO A 126 8.50 10.06 0.56
N LEU A 127 9.17 9.35 -0.36
CA LEU A 127 10.31 9.84 -1.13
C LEU A 127 9.96 10.33 -2.54
N ASP A 128 8.70 10.32 -2.95
CA ASP A 128 8.36 10.76 -4.30
C ASP A 128 8.49 12.28 -4.43
N ASP A 129 9.58 12.73 -5.05
CA ASP A 129 9.83 14.15 -5.30
C ASP A 129 9.01 14.71 -6.48
N LYS A 130 8.31 13.84 -7.24
CA LYS A 130 7.51 14.25 -8.41
C LYS A 130 6.11 14.72 -8.00
N THR A 131 5.62 14.30 -6.85
CA THR A 131 4.33 14.71 -6.33
C THR A 131 4.45 15.94 -5.44
N ASN A 132 3.76 17.01 -5.81
CA ASN A 132 3.65 18.23 -5.00
C ASN A 132 2.67 18.08 -3.84
N VAL A 133 2.05 16.91 -3.70
CA VAL A 133 1.10 16.62 -2.63
C VAL A 133 1.88 16.32 -1.35
N LEU A 134 1.67 17.16 -0.34
CA LEU A 134 2.31 17.01 0.97
C LEU A 134 1.53 16.05 1.88
N LYS A 135 0.24 15.82 1.60
CA LYS A 135 -0.62 14.89 2.34
C LYS A 135 -0.68 13.53 1.62
N GLY A 136 -1.23 12.51 2.26
CA GLY A 136 -1.37 11.21 1.61
C GLY A 136 -0.10 10.37 1.52
N ARG A 137 1.02 10.84 2.09
CA ARG A 137 2.29 10.09 2.09
C ARG A 137 2.29 9.05 3.20
N GLY A 138 2.57 7.81 2.82
CA GLY A 138 2.63 6.67 3.71
C GLY A 138 3.99 6.47 4.35
N LYS A 139 4.12 5.40 5.13
CA LYS A 139 5.40 4.96 5.70
C LYS A 139 5.99 3.87 4.85
N ARG A 140 7.15 4.12 4.24
CA ARG A 140 7.85 3.10 3.46
C ARG A 140 8.73 2.25 4.37
N VAL A 141 8.63 0.94 4.24
CA VAL A 141 9.43 -0.04 4.97
C VAL A 141 10.16 -0.91 3.97
N THR A 142 11.48 -0.97 4.08
CA THR A 142 12.34 -1.75 3.18
C THR A 142 13.23 -2.67 4.01
N LEU A 143 13.20 -3.97 3.68
CA LEU A 143 14.04 -5.00 4.29
C LEU A 143 15.03 -5.48 3.23
N ARG A 144 16.31 -5.60 3.62
CA ARG A 144 17.37 -6.11 2.73
C ARG A 144 18.19 -7.20 3.40
N ASP A 145 18.78 -8.04 2.56
CA ASP A 145 19.73 -9.06 2.98
C ASP A 145 21.16 -8.50 3.11
N LYS A 146 22.09 -9.39 3.47
CA LYS A 146 23.53 -9.08 3.65
C LYS A 146 24.21 -8.59 2.38
N SER A 147 23.65 -8.89 1.22
CA SER A 147 24.11 -8.48 -0.11
C SER A 147 23.40 -7.21 -0.59
N GLU A 148 22.62 -6.57 0.28
CA GLU A 148 21.78 -5.40 -0.01
C GLU A 148 20.66 -5.69 -1.03
N LYS A 149 20.35 -6.96 -1.28
CA LYS A 149 19.19 -7.35 -2.08
C LYS A 149 17.92 -7.02 -1.29
N VAL A 150 16.98 -6.35 -1.94
CA VAL A 150 15.65 -6.08 -1.35
C VAL A 150 14.89 -7.39 -1.21
N LEU A 151 14.49 -7.71 0.03
CA LEU A 151 13.67 -8.87 0.37
C LEU A 151 12.18 -8.49 0.43
N ALA A 152 11.88 -7.31 0.96
CA ALA A 152 10.54 -6.75 1.03
C ALA A 152 10.62 -5.22 0.95
N ASP A 153 9.69 -4.60 0.23
CA ASP A 153 9.56 -3.15 0.12
C ASP A 153 8.09 -2.81 -0.08
N PHE A 154 7.54 -2.04 0.85
CA PHE A 154 6.11 -1.70 0.85
C PHE A 154 5.87 -0.37 1.55
N ILE A 155 4.73 0.23 1.26
CA ILE A 155 4.24 1.44 1.90
C ILE A 155 3.06 1.05 2.78
N ILE A 156 3.11 1.46 4.04
CA ILE A 156 2.03 1.30 5.00
C ILE A 156 1.18 2.58 4.94
N GLY A 157 -0.06 2.42 4.53
CA GLY A 157 -1.05 3.47 4.49
C GLY A 157 -1.89 3.57 5.76
N LYS A 158 -3.07 4.16 5.57
CA LYS A 158 -4.05 4.35 6.63
C LYS A 158 -4.67 3.02 7.05
N GLU A 159 -5.19 2.97 8.26
CA GLU A 159 -6.02 1.86 8.72
C GLU A 159 -7.30 1.79 7.90
N VAL A 160 -7.69 0.58 7.52
CA VAL A 160 -8.93 0.34 6.79
C VAL A 160 -10.11 0.61 7.72
N ARG A 161 -11.13 1.31 7.21
CA ARG A 161 -12.30 1.65 8.02
C ARG A 161 -12.97 0.36 8.51
N ASP A 162 -13.31 0.33 9.79
CA ASP A 162 -13.99 -0.80 10.44
C ASP A 162 -13.14 -2.10 10.56
N HIS A 163 -11.83 -2.04 10.22
CA HIS A 163 -10.87 -3.15 10.32
C HIS A 163 -9.54 -2.71 10.93
N THR A 164 -9.38 -2.90 12.24
CA THR A 164 -8.23 -2.40 13.01
C THR A 164 -6.91 -3.12 12.74
N ASP A 165 -6.98 -4.31 12.17
CA ASP A 165 -5.87 -5.19 11.83
C ASP A 165 -5.40 -5.01 10.38
N GLN A 166 -6.08 -4.19 9.59
CA GLN A 166 -5.79 -3.99 8.16
C GLN A 166 -5.32 -2.57 7.87
N ARG A 167 -4.35 -2.46 6.97
CA ARG A 167 -3.86 -1.19 6.44
C ARG A 167 -3.79 -1.26 4.93
N TYR A 168 -3.99 -0.11 4.28
CA TYR A 168 -3.73 0.06 2.85
C TYR A 168 -2.24 -0.05 2.55
#